data_AF-A0A954TUV3-F1
#
_entry.id   AF-A0A954TUV3-F1
#
_cell.length_a   1.000
_cell.length_b   1.000
_cell.length_c   1.000
_cell.angle_alpha   90.00
_cell.angle_beta   90.00
_cell.angle_gamma   90.00
#
_symmetry.space_group_name_H-M   'P 1'
#
loop_
_entity.id
_entity.type
_entity.pdbx_description
1 polymer ?
#
loop_
_entity_poly.entity_id
_entity_poly.type
_entity_poly.pdbx_seq_one_letter_code
_entity_poly.pdbx_strand_id
1 'polypeptide(L)'
;MSMPHNFSDDPNSYPGPPAKSSTTTVILVAIAVVCGTLMLICGGVIFGIVTTVQQAQREIEVVMGDQQWQMSSDQSAFEEYTECVAEGRYSEALQSLESGLSSDPESALLHNNKAWLLATCPDDNVRNGEIAIEHATKACDLTDWRNFAYVDTVAASYAEAGDFESAVKWQEEAIELADAAYLRDFQKRLRLFKAGKAYREGVPPMNDMTEETPTQEQPTESTVTDTLSDDLDEKPSTDEQP
;
A
#
# COMPACT_ATOMS: atom_id res chain seq x y z
N MET A 1 93.46 -11.01 79.45
CA MET A 1 93.16 -11.73 78.21
C MET A 1 91.65 -11.78 78.08
N SER A 2 91.10 -10.96 77.19
CA SER A 2 89.66 -10.68 77.06
C SER A 2 88.98 -11.67 76.10
N MET A 3 87.73 -12.04 76.43
CA MET A 3 86.84 -12.88 75.63
C MET A 3 86.42 -12.23 74.30
N PRO A 4 85.84 -13.02 73.38
CA PRO A 4 84.57 -12.57 72.82
C PRO A 4 83.47 -13.65 72.69
N HIS A 5 82.25 -13.14 72.90
CA HIS A 5 80.96 -13.57 72.37
C HIS A 5 81.00 -13.90 70.87
N ASN A 6 80.18 -14.86 70.39
CA ASN A 6 78.92 -14.53 69.69
C ASN A 6 78.08 -15.79 69.39
N PHE A 7 76.81 -15.72 69.78
CA PHE A 7 75.73 -16.66 69.46
C PHE A 7 75.09 -16.14 68.16
N SER A 8 75.02 -16.95 67.11
CA SER A 8 74.31 -16.59 65.87
C SER A 8 73.28 -17.66 65.56
N ASP A 9 72.14 -17.58 66.25
CA ASP A 9 70.88 -18.12 65.74
C ASP A 9 70.54 -17.34 64.47
N ASP A 10 70.42 -18.04 63.33
CA ASP A 10 70.01 -17.46 62.05
C ASP A 10 68.47 -17.55 61.92
N PRO A 11 67.72 -16.43 62.03
CA PRO A 11 66.26 -16.42 62.03
C PRO A 11 65.62 -16.62 60.64
N ASN A 12 66.39 -16.94 59.59
CA ASN A 12 65.90 -16.99 58.21
C ASN A 12 65.79 -18.39 57.57
N SER A 13 65.70 -19.47 58.35
CA SER A 13 65.36 -20.79 57.80
C SER A 13 63.87 -20.90 57.46
N TYR A 14 63.49 -20.45 56.26
CA TYR A 14 62.13 -20.63 55.72
C TYR A 14 61.93 -22.09 55.23
N PRO A 15 60.85 -22.78 55.63
CA PRO A 15 60.50 -24.07 55.04
C PRO A 15 60.07 -23.89 53.59
N GLY A 16 60.66 -24.67 52.68
CA GLY A 16 60.30 -24.69 51.27
C GLY A 16 58.81 -25.03 51.04
N PRO A 17 58.19 -24.52 49.97
CA PRO A 17 56.75 -24.66 49.74
C PRO A 17 56.34 -26.14 49.60
N PRO A 18 55.17 -26.55 50.13
CA PRO A 18 54.71 -27.93 50.03
C PRO A 18 54.50 -28.35 48.58
N ALA A 19 54.91 -29.57 48.24
CA ALA A 19 54.72 -30.16 46.91
C ALA A 19 53.24 -30.18 46.54
N LYS A 20 52.89 -29.56 45.40
CA LYS A 20 51.51 -29.50 44.89
C LYS A 20 50.98 -30.93 44.67
N SER A 21 49.84 -31.27 45.28
CA SER A 21 49.27 -32.63 45.23
C SER A 21 48.71 -32.96 43.84
N SER A 22 48.94 -34.20 43.38
CA SER A 22 48.52 -34.76 42.09
C SER A 22 47.02 -34.59 41.81
N THR A 23 46.19 -34.57 42.85
CA THR A 23 44.73 -34.39 42.77
C THR A 23 44.32 -33.06 42.15
N THR A 24 45.04 -31.97 42.44
CA THR A 24 44.74 -30.65 41.88
C THR A 24 44.97 -30.62 40.38
N THR A 25 46.03 -31.28 39.90
CA THR A 25 46.32 -31.38 38.46
C THR A 25 45.26 -32.20 37.73
N VAL A 26 44.79 -33.31 38.33
CA VAL A 26 43.75 -34.17 37.74
C VAL A 26 42.41 -33.42 37.63
N ILE A 27 42.02 -32.65 38.65
CA ILE A 27 40.78 -31.85 38.62
C ILE A 27 40.84 -30.77 37.54
N LEU A 28 41.97 -30.07 37.39
CA LEU A 28 42.12 -29.04 36.35
C LEU A 28 42.04 -29.62 34.93
N VAL A 29 42.63 -30.79 34.70
CA VAL A 29 42.53 -31.48 33.41
C VAL A 29 41.10 -31.93 33.13
N ALA A 30 40.38 -32.46 34.12
CA ALA A 30 38.98 -32.86 33.96
C ALA A 30 38.07 -31.67 33.63
N ILE A 31 38.23 -30.54 34.31
CA ILE A 31 37.48 -29.31 34.02
C ILE A 31 37.79 -28.80 32.60
N ALA A 32 39.06 -28.80 32.19
CA ALA A 32 39.45 -28.36 30.85
C ALA A 32 38.82 -29.22 29.74
N VAL A 33 38.73 -30.54 29.93
CA VAL A 33 38.09 -31.47 28.98
C VAL A 33 36.57 -31.25 28.93
N VAL A 34 35.91 -31.05 30.08
CA VAL A 34 34.47 -30.77 30.15
C VAL A 34 34.15 -29.40 29.52
N CYS A 35 34.95 -28.36 29.77
CA CYS A 35 34.79 -27.07 29.13
C CYS A 35 35.03 -27.15 27.61
N GLY A 36 36.07 -27.88 27.17
CA GLY A 36 36.36 -28.06 25.75
C GLY A 36 35.25 -28.80 25.00
N THR A 37 34.72 -29.88 25.58
CA THR A 37 33.61 -30.64 25.00
C THR A 37 32.31 -29.85 24.99
N LEU A 38 32.01 -29.08 26.03
CA LEU A 38 30.86 -28.18 26.07
C LEU A 38 30.95 -27.07 25.00
N MET A 39 32.14 -26.48 24.79
CA MET A 39 32.34 -25.49 23.73
C MET A 39 32.16 -26.09 22.32
N LEU A 40 32.57 -27.34 22.10
CA LEU A 40 32.36 -28.02 20.81
C LEU A 40 30.88 -28.31 20.55
N ILE A 41 30.14 -28.73 21.58
CA ILE A 41 28.70 -28.99 21.49
C ILE A 41 27.94 -27.68 21.25
N CYS A 42 28.23 -26.64 22.04
CA CYS A 42 27.63 -25.33 21.86
C CYS A 42 27.97 -24.71 20.49
N GLY A 43 29.22 -24.85 20.03
CA GLY A 43 29.64 -24.38 18.71
C GLY A 43 28.90 -25.08 17.56
N GLY A 44 28.69 -26.39 17.66
CA GLY A 44 27.93 -27.16 16.67
C GLY A 44 26.44 -26.78 16.61
N VAL A 45 25.81 -26.55 17.77
CA VAL A 45 24.40 -26.11 17.83
C VAL A 45 24.25 -24.69 17.27
N ILE A 46 25.16 -23.77 17.61
CA ILE A 46 25.16 -22.41 17.08
C ILE A 46 25.39 -22.43 15.57
N PHE A 47 26.35 -23.19 15.07
CA PHE A 47 26.61 -23.34 13.63
C PHE A 47 25.41 -23.94 12.90
N GLY A 48 24.76 -24.95 13.47
CA GLY A 48 23.52 -25.51 12.94
C GLY A 48 22.40 -24.48 12.84
N ILE A 49 22.15 -23.72 13.91
CA ILE A 49 21.14 -22.64 13.91
C ILE A 49 21.50 -21.58 12.87
N VAL A 50 22.74 -21.10 12.85
CA VAL A 50 23.20 -20.08 11.91
C VAL A 50 23.03 -20.54 10.46
N THR A 51 23.43 -21.77 10.13
CA THR A 51 23.26 -22.31 8.76
C THR A 51 21.79 -22.45 8.38
N THR A 52 20.91 -22.88 9.29
CA THR A 52 19.46 -22.95 9.01
C THR A 52 18.83 -21.57 8.83
N VAL A 53 19.22 -20.58 9.65
CA VAL A 53 18.78 -19.19 9.50
C VAL A 53 19.30 -18.58 8.20
N GLN A 54 20.56 -18.86 7.84
CA GLN A 54 21.18 -18.34 6.64
C GLN A 54 20.62 -18.99 5.36
N GLN A 55 20.22 -20.27 5.43
CA GLN A 55 19.48 -20.94 4.38
C GLN A 55 18.07 -20.34 4.21
N ALA A 56 17.35 -20.12 5.31
CA ALA A 56 16.04 -19.47 5.28
C ALA A 56 16.12 -18.03 4.76
N GLN A 57 17.18 -17.29 5.11
CA GLN A 57 17.42 -15.94 4.59
C GLN A 57 17.65 -15.94 3.08
N ARG A 58 18.38 -16.91 2.50
CA ARG A 58 18.54 -17.01 1.05
C ARG A 58 17.23 -17.27 0.32
N GLU A 59 16.38 -18.14 0.86
CA GLU A 59 15.09 -18.45 0.23
C GLU A 59 14.17 -17.22 0.25
N ILE A 60 14.18 -16.46 1.34
CA ILE A 60 13.48 -15.17 1.43
C ILE A 60 14.07 -14.15 0.45
N GLU A 61 15.40 -14.06 0.32
CA GLU A 61 16.07 -13.10 -0.58
C GLU A 61 15.83 -13.41 -2.05
N VAL A 62 15.72 -14.69 -2.44
CA VAL A 62 15.34 -15.08 -3.81
C VAL A 62 13.90 -14.70 -4.11
N VAL A 63 12.96 -15.03 -3.22
CA VAL A 63 11.53 -14.70 -3.42
C VAL A 63 11.29 -13.18 -3.41
N MET A 64 11.95 -12.46 -2.49
CA MET A 64 11.87 -11.00 -2.44
C MET A 64 12.59 -10.34 -3.63
N GLY A 65 13.66 -10.95 -4.14
CA GLY A 65 14.36 -10.48 -5.33
C GLY A 65 13.47 -10.52 -6.57
N ASP A 66 12.78 -11.63 -6.80
CA ASP A 66 11.84 -11.77 -7.92
C ASP A 66 10.65 -10.81 -7.77
N GLN A 67 10.09 -10.68 -6.56
CA GLN A 67 8.94 -9.81 -6.30
C GLN A 67 9.31 -8.32 -6.34
N GLN A 68 10.50 -7.94 -5.87
CA GLN A 68 10.99 -6.57 -5.95
C GLN A 68 11.37 -6.19 -7.38
N TRP A 69 11.88 -7.15 -8.17
CA TRP A 69 12.13 -6.93 -9.59
C TRP A 69 10.83 -6.70 -10.36
N GLN A 70 9.80 -7.52 -10.14
CA GLN A 70 8.46 -7.33 -10.72
C GLN A 70 7.84 -5.98 -10.35
N MET A 71 7.90 -5.60 -9.07
CA MET A 71 7.38 -4.30 -8.63
C MET A 71 8.14 -3.12 -9.26
N SER A 72 9.45 -3.29 -9.54
CA SER A 72 10.25 -2.27 -10.19
C SER A 72 9.98 -2.14 -11.69
N SER A 73 9.69 -3.25 -12.39
CA SER A 73 9.36 -3.22 -13.83
C SER A 73 7.98 -2.62 -14.07
N ASP A 74 6.99 -3.01 -13.27
CA ASP A 74 5.64 -2.45 -13.33
C ASP A 74 5.64 -0.96 -13.02
N GLN A 75 6.42 -0.57 -12.01
CA GLN A 75 6.53 0.83 -11.62
C GLN A 75 7.18 1.68 -12.70
N SER A 76 8.25 1.21 -13.34
CA SER A 76 8.88 1.94 -14.45
C SER A 76 7.93 2.13 -15.64
N ALA A 77 7.19 1.08 -16.02
CA ALA A 77 6.22 1.16 -17.12
C ALA A 77 5.05 2.10 -16.77
N PHE A 78 4.61 2.11 -15.51
CA PHE A 78 3.56 2.99 -15.02
C PHE A 78 3.98 4.46 -14.94
N GLU A 79 5.23 4.73 -14.54
CA GLU A 79 5.79 6.09 -14.50
C GLU A 79 5.86 6.69 -15.90
N GLU A 80 6.39 5.94 -16.88
CA GLU A 80 6.47 6.39 -18.28
C GLU A 80 5.08 6.56 -18.91
N TYR A 81 4.16 5.64 -18.63
CA TYR A 81 2.74 5.77 -19.01
C TYR A 81 2.14 7.08 -18.51
N THR A 82 2.31 7.38 -17.23
CA THR A 82 1.72 8.56 -16.59
C THR A 82 2.29 9.86 -17.16
N GLU A 83 3.61 9.89 -17.40
CA GLU A 83 4.28 11.02 -18.06
C GLU A 83 3.75 11.23 -19.48
N CYS A 84 3.68 10.17 -20.28
CA CYS A 84 3.21 10.25 -21.66
C CYS A 84 1.73 10.69 -21.73
N VAL A 85 0.86 10.21 -20.84
CA VAL A 85 -0.54 10.65 -20.76
C VAL A 85 -0.62 12.14 -20.39
N ALA A 86 0.18 12.61 -19.43
CA ALA A 86 0.21 14.01 -19.02
C ALA A 86 0.65 14.95 -20.16
N GLU A 87 1.52 14.47 -21.05
CA GLU A 87 1.97 15.21 -22.24
C GLU A 87 1.09 15.01 -23.48
N GLY A 88 0.05 14.16 -23.39
CA GLY A 88 -0.82 13.82 -24.51
C GLY A 88 -0.19 12.89 -25.55
N ARG A 89 0.94 12.24 -25.23
CA ARG A 89 1.64 11.25 -26.07
C ARG A 89 1.01 9.86 -25.90
N TYR A 90 -0.28 9.72 -26.21
CA TYR A 90 -1.06 8.51 -25.90
C TYR A 90 -0.54 7.23 -26.59
N SER A 91 -0.02 7.34 -27.81
CA SER A 91 0.58 6.19 -28.51
C SER A 91 1.88 5.70 -27.86
N GLU A 92 2.65 6.61 -27.24
CA GLU A 92 3.84 6.25 -26.46
C GLU A 92 3.44 5.63 -25.12
N ALA A 93 2.43 6.20 -24.47
CA ALA A 93 1.85 5.64 -23.25
C ALA A 93 1.38 4.19 -23.45
N LEU A 94 0.75 3.88 -24.59
CA LEU A 94 0.32 2.52 -24.93
C LEU A 94 1.53 1.57 -25.12
N GLN A 95 2.61 2.05 -25.76
CA GLN A 95 3.84 1.26 -25.94
C GLN A 95 4.54 0.96 -24.61
N SER A 96 4.56 1.90 -23.66
CA SER A 96 5.11 1.69 -22.32
C SER A 96 4.35 0.58 -21.59
N LEU A 97 3.02 0.59 -21.66
CA LEU A 97 2.19 -0.46 -21.07
C LEU A 97 2.39 -1.82 -21.75
N GLU A 98 2.55 -1.85 -23.08
CA GLU A 98 2.84 -3.09 -23.82
C GLU A 98 4.21 -3.67 -23.49
N SER A 99 5.21 -2.82 -23.31
CA SER A 99 6.56 -3.21 -22.90
C SER A 99 6.56 -3.76 -21.46
N GLY A 100 5.80 -3.11 -20.57
CA GLY A 100 5.58 -3.60 -19.21
C GLY A 100 4.91 -4.97 -19.20
N LEU A 101 3.80 -5.15 -19.93
CA LEU A 101 3.09 -6.43 -20.03
C LEU A 101 3.91 -7.53 -20.72
N SER A 102 4.88 -7.18 -21.57
CA SER A 102 5.82 -8.15 -22.13
C SER A 102 6.79 -8.70 -21.07
N SER A 103 7.05 -7.92 -20.03
CA SER A 103 7.94 -8.28 -18.91
C SER A 103 7.16 -8.96 -17.77
N ASP A 104 5.97 -8.46 -17.44
CA ASP A 104 5.03 -9.07 -16.50
C ASP A 104 3.63 -9.23 -17.11
N PRO A 105 3.35 -10.39 -17.74
CA PRO A 105 2.05 -10.67 -18.36
C PRO A 105 0.88 -10.81 -17.38
N GLU A 106 1.14 -10.93 -16.08
CA GLU A 106 0.09 -11.12 -15.06
C GLU A 106 -0.10 -9.86 -14.19
N SER A 107 0.47 -8.72 -14.61
CA SER A 107 0.26 -7.44 -13.92
C SER A 107 -1.16 -6.91 -14.12
N ALA A 108 -2.01 -7.08 -13.11
CA ALA A 108 -3.37 -6.56 -13.10
C ALA A 108 -3.41 -5.03 -13.30
N LEU A 109 -2.42 -4.32 -12.74
CA LEU A 109 -2.30 -2.87 -12.85
C LEU A 109 -2.05 -2.44 -14.30
N LEU A 110 -1.10 -3.06 -14.99
CA LEU A 110 -0.78 -2.71 -16.38
C LEU A 110 -1.92 -3.09 -17.33
N HIS A 111 -2.56 -4.23 -17.11
CA HIS A 111 -3.79 -4.60 -17.83
C HIS A 111 -4.89 -3.55 -17.66
N ASN A 112 -5.15 -3.11 -16.43
CA ASN A 112 -6.15 -2.09 -16.16
C ASN A 112 -5.83 -0.75 -16.84
N ASN A 113 -4.59 -0.25 -16.70
CA ASN A 113 -4.20 1.03 -17.31
C ASN A 113 -4.27 0.99 -18.83
N LYS A 114 -3.89 -0.15 -19.45
CA LYS A 114 -4.03 -0.33 -20.90
C LYS A 114 -5.49 -0.29 -21.32
N ALA A 115 -6.35 -1.01 -20.61
CA ALA A 115 -7.79 -0.97 -20.90
C ALA A 115 -8.39 0.43 -20.72
N TRP A 116 -8.05 1.11 -19.63
CA TRP A 116 -8.53 2.46 -19.34
C TRP A 116 -8.15 3.46 -20.43
N LEU A 117 -6.89 3.42 -20.89
CA LEU A 117 -6.41 4.23 -22.00
C LEU A 117 -7.18 3.91 -23.29
N LEU A 118 -7.28 2.63 -23.66
CA LEU A 118 -7.98 2.20 -24.87
C LEU A 118 -9.49 2.53 -24.85
N ALA A 119 -10.10 2.61 -23.67
CA ALA A 119 -11.52 2.94 -23.53
C ALA A 119 -11.79 4.45 -23.52
N THR A 120 -10.92 5.24 -22.88
CA THR A 120 -11.25 6.62 -22.50
C THR A 120 -10.36 7.69 -23.12
N CYS A 121 -9.31 7.30 -23.85
CA CYS A 121 -8.37 8.23 -24.47
C CYS A 121 -9.10 9.28 -25.33
N PRO A 122 -8.78 10.58 -25.20
CA PRO A 122 -9.37 11.61 -26.05
C PRO A 122 -8.91 11.51 -27.52
N ASP A 123 -7.82 10.79 -27.82
CA ASP A 123 -7.39 10.48 -29.19
C ASP A 123 -8.07 9.21 -29.73
N ASP A 124 -8.90 9.41 -30.75
CA ASP A 124 -9.63 8.36 -31.47
C ASP A 124 -8.72 7.29 -32.08
N ASN A 125 -7.47 7.62 -32.42
CA ASN A 125 -6.53 6.67 -33.02
C ASN A 125 -5.98 5.65 -32.02
N VAL A 126 -6.05 5.97 -30.72
CA VAL A 126 -5.61 5.07 -29.65
C VAL A 126 -6.77 4.22 -29.15
N ARG A 127 -8.00 4.72 -29.22
CA ARG A 127 -9.14 4.00 -28.64
C ARG A 127 -9.45 2.70 -29.37
N ASN A 128 -9.77 1.69 -28.59
CA ASN A 128 -10.20 0.38 -29.08
C ASN A 128 -11.01 -0.34 -28.00
N GLY A 129 -12.35 -0.29 -28.12
CA GLY A 129 -13.25 -0.90 -27.13
C GLY A 129 -13.11 -2.42 -27.02
N GLU A 130 -12.89 -3.13 -28.13
CA GLU A 130 -12.75 -4.59 -28.12
C GLU A 130 -11.51 -5.02 -27.31
N ILE A 131 -10.36 -4.43 -27.61
CA ILE A 131 -9.11 -4.71 -26.88
C ILE A 131 -9.18 -4.19 -25.43
N ALA A 132 -9.88 -3.08 -25.20
CA ALA A 132 -10.09 -2.57 -23.84
C ALA A 132 -10.85 -3.58 -22.97
N ILE A 133 -11.91 -4.20 -23.49
CA ILE A 133 -12.69 -5.21 -22.77
C ILE A 133 -11.80 -6.41 -22.39
N GLU A 134 -10.96 -6.89 -23.32
CA GLU A 134 -10.05 -8.01 -23.05
C GLU A 134 -9.10 -7.72 -21.89
N HIS A 135 -8.42 -6.58 -21.93
CA HIS A 135 -7.47 -6.19 -20.88
C HIS A 135 -8.18 -5.85 -19.55
N ALA A 136 -9.35 -5.21 -19.57
CA ALA A 136 -10.10 -4.88 -18.36
C ALA A 136 -10.61 -6.15 -17.65
N THR A 137 -11.11 -7.11 -18.44
CA THR A 137 -11.59 -8.41 -17.93
C THR A 137 -10.44 -9.19 -17.30
N LYS A 138 -9.27 -9.25 -17.96
CA LYS A 138 -8.06 -9.89 -17.40
C LYS A 138 -7.62 -9.24 -16.10
N ALA A 139 -7.65 -7.90 -15.98
CA ALA A 139 -7.34 -7.21 -14.72
C ALA A 139 -8.34 -7.56 -13.60
N CYS A 140 -9.62 -7.69 -13.92
CA CYS A 140 -10.64 -8.12 -12.96
C CYS A 140 -10.44 -9.58 -12.54
N ASP A 141 -10.18 -10.49 -13.49
CA ASP A 141 -9.90 -11.90 -13.20
C ASP A 141 -8.70 -12.07 -12.27
N LEU A 142 -7.62 -11.31 -12.49
CA LEU A 142 -6.42 -11.30 -11.64
C LEU A 142 -6.68 -10.77 -10.22
N THR A 143 -7.79 -10.08 -9.99
CA THR A 143 -8.17 -9.53 -8.67
C THR A 143 -9.44 -10.17 -8.12
N ASP A 144 -9.86 -11.31 -8.66
CA ASP A 144 -11.11 -12.00 -8.31
C ASP A 144 -12.35 -11.08 -8.37
N TRP A 145 -12.35 -10.09 -9.27
CA TRP A 145 -13.41 -9.09 -9.43
C TRP A 145 -13.68 -8.25 -8.17
N ARG A 146 -12.70 -8.09 -7.28
CA ARG A 146 -12.86 -7.35 -6.02
C ARG A 146 -12.40 -5.89 -6.09
N ASN A 147 -11.66 -5.52 -7.12
CA ASN A 147 -11.17 -4.15 -7.27
C ASN A 147 -12.21 -3.28 -8.01
N PHE A 148 -12.92 -2.41 -7.27
CA PHE A 148 -13.97 -1.55 -7.82
C PHE A 148 -13.49 -0.65 -8.96
N ALA A 149 -12.23 -0.23 -8.96
CA ALA A 149 -11.67 0.61 -10.03
C ALA A 149 -11.49 -0.16 -11.34
N TYR A 150 -11.21 -1.47 -11.25
CA TYR A 150 -11.05 -2.32 -12.42
C TYR A 150 -12.41 -2.69 -13.02
N VAL A 151 -13.42 -2.91 -12.17
CA VAL A 151 -14.82 -3.12 -12.61
C VAL A 151 -15.37 -1.87 -13.30
N ASP A 152 -15.05 -0.68 -12.80
CA ASP A 152 -15.38 0.60 -13.46
C ASP A 152 -14.66 0.75 -14.83
N THR A 153 -13.42 0.24 -14.96
CA THR A 153 -12.72 0.19 -16.25
C THR A 153 -13.39 -0.78 -17.23
N VAL A 154 -13.93 -1.91 -16.77
CA VAL A 154 -14.76 -2.81 -17.60
C VAL A 154 -15.98 -2.06 -18.13
N ALA A 155 -16.66 -1.29 -17.27
CA ALA A 155 -17.81 -0.49 -17.69
C ALA A 155 -17.46 0.54 -18.77
N ALA A 156 -16.36 1.29 -18.58
CA ALA A 156 -15.86 2.21 -19.59
C ALA A 156 -15.49 1.52 -20.91
N SER A 157 -14.92 0.31 -20.84
CA SER A 157 -14.54 -0.46 -22.02
C SER A 157 -15.76 -0.90 -22.84
N TYR A 158 -16.82 -1.38 -22.18
CA TYR A 158 -18.08 -1.70 -22.85
C TYR A 158 -18.74 -0.46 -23.46
N ALA A 159 -18.66 0.69 -22.79
CA ALA A 159 -19.18 1.94 -23.33
C ALA A 159 -18.44 2.37 -24.61
N GLU A 160 -17.12 2.15 -24.69
CA GLU A 160 -16.35 2.40 -25.91
C GLU A 160 -16.72 1.45 -27.05
N ALA A 161 -16.99 0.18 -26.74
CA ALA A 161 -17.48 -0.79 -27.72
C ALA A 161 -18.93 -0.51 -28.19
N GLY A 162 -19.62 0.45 -27.57
CA GLY A 162 -21.01 0.81 -27.87
C GLY A 162 -22.05 -0.08 -27.18
N ASP A 163 -21.63 -1.05 -26.36
CA ASP A 163 -22.52 -1.86 -25.52
C ASP A 163 -22.82 -1.13 -24.21
N PHE A 164 -23.69 -0.13 -24.32
CA PHE A 164 -24.09 0.68 -23.17
C PHE A 164 -24.93 -0.09 -22.15
N GLU A 165 -25.57 -1.20 -22.54
CA GLU A 165 -26.32 -2.05 -21.60
C GLU A 165 -25.35 -2.72 -20.61
N SER A 166 -24.30 -3.35 -21.14
CA SER A 166 -23.23 -3.92 -20.32
C SER A 166 -22.48 -2.83 -19.53
N ALA A 167 -22.22 -1.67 -20.13
CA ALA A 167 -21.56 -0.56 -19.44
C ALA A 167 -22.34 -0.08 -18.20
N VAL A 168 -23.67 0.07 -18.32
CA VAL A 168 -24.52 0.45 -17.19
C VAL A 168 -24.49 -0.60 -16.10
N LYS A 169 -24.65 -1.88 -16.47
CA LYS A 169 -24.60 -2.99 -15.52
C LYS A 169 -23.30 -2.98 -14.72
N TRP A 170 -22.15 -2.96 -15.39
CA TRP A 170 -20.85 -3.02 -14.72
C TRP A 170 -20.54 -1.76 -13.90
N GLN A 171 -21.01 -0.59 -14.33
CA GLN A 171 -20.83 0.62 -13.54
C GLN A 171 -21.67 0.59 -12.25
N GLU A 172 -22.86 -0.01 -12.28
CA GLU A 172 -23.68 -0.23 -11.09
C GLU A 172 -22.97 -1.17 -10.10
N GLU A 173 -22.42 -2.29 -10.57
CA GLU A 173 -21.59 -3.19 -9.76
C GLU A 173 -20.36 -2.47 -9.16
N ALA A 174 -19.67 -1.64 -9.95
CA ALA A 174 -18.54 -0.86 -9.45
C ALA A 174 -18.95 0.12 -8.34
N ILE A 175 -20.16 0.70 -8.42
CA ILE A 175 -20.71 1.59 -7.38
C ILE A 175 -21.04 0.82 -6.10
N GLU A 176 -21.54 -0.41 -6.20
CA GLU A 176 -21.83 -1.25 -5.02
C GLU A 176 -20.55 -1.62 -4.26
N LEU A 177 -19.44 -1.79 -4.96
CA LEU A 177 -18.12 -2.12 -4.38
C LEU A 177 -17.32 -0.89 -3.94
N ALA A 178 -17.65 0.31 -4.44
CA ALA A 178 -16.81 1.49 -4.31
C ALA A 178 -16.82 2.13 -2.92
N ASP A 179 -15.65 2.62 -2.52
CA ASP A 179 -15.53 3.53 -1.40
C ASP A 179 -16.16 4.90 -1.71
N ALA A 180 -16.58 5.61 -0.65
CA ALA A 180 -17.25 6.91 -0.76
C ALA A 180 -16.48 7.95 -1.60
N ALA A 181 -15.14 7.86 -1.64
CA ALA A 181 -14.30 8.75 -2.42
C ALA A 181 -14.53 8.65 -3.94
N TYR A 182 -14.96 7.49 -4.45
CA TYR A 182 -15.10 7.23 -5.89
C TYR A 182 -16.55 7.34 -6.40
N LEU A 183 -17.53 7.27 -5.50
CA LEU A 183 -18.96 7.27 -5.83
C LEU A 183 -19.36 8.44 -6.74
N ARG A 184 -18.83 9.64 -6.49
CA ARG A 184 -19.17 10.83 -7.29
C ARG A 184 -18.80 10.65 -8.77
N ASP A 185 -17.60 10.16 -9.03
CA ASP A 185 -17.10 10.01 -10.40
C ASP A 185 -17.76 8.81 -11.09
N PHE A 186 -17.99 7.72 -10.37
CA PHE A 186 -18.70 6.55 -10.89
C PHE A 186 -20.15 6.87 -11.24
N GLN A 187 -20.86 7.64 -10.40
CA GLN A 187 -22.21 8.12 -10.71
C GLN A 187 -22.25 9.08 -11.91
N LYS A 188 -21.19 9.88 -12.11
CA LYS A 188 -21.06 10.72 -13.31
C LYS A 188 -20.93 9.85 -14.55
N ARG A 189 -20.09 8.82 -14.53
CA ARG A 189 -19.93 7.86 -15.65
C ARG A 189 -21.19 7.06 -15.90
N LEU A 190 -21.87 6.59 -14.86
CA LEU A 190 -23.16 5.91 -14.96
C LEU A 190 -24.19 6.76 -15.72
N ARG A 191 -24.27 8.06 -15.41
CA ARG A 191 -25.17 8.98 -16.13
C ARG A 191 -24.81 9.13 -17.61
N LEU A 192 -23.52 9.13 -17.95
CA LEU A 192 -23.07 9.15 -19.34
C LEU A 192 -23.47 7.86 -20.07
N PHE A 193 -23.23 6.70 -19.45
CA PHE A 193 -23.55 5.41 -20.04
C PHE A 193 -25.06 5.21 -20.23
N LYS A 194 -25.88 5.62 -19.25
CA LYS A 194 -27.36 5.64 -19.38
C LYS A 194 -27.84 6.57 -20.50
N ALA A 195 -27.06 7.59 -20.86
CA ALA A 195 -27.34 8.48 -21.98
C ALA A 195 -26.73 8.02 -23.31
N GLY A 196 -26.13 6.83 -23.37
CA GLY A 196 -25.48 6.29 -24.57
C GLY A 196 -24.20 7.06 -24.95
N LYS A 197 -23.48 7.61 -23.97
CA LYS A 197 -22.24 8.37 -24.18
C LYS A 197 -21.06 7.71 -23.46
N ALA A 198 -19.99 7.41 -24.17
CA ALA A 198 -18.74 6.94 -23.59
C ALA A 198 -18.04 8.06 -22.80
N TYR A 199 -17.27 7.68 -21.78
CA TYR A 199 -16.46 8.62 -21.01
C TYR A 199 -15.14 8.93 -21.76
N ARG A 200 -14.69 10.17 -21.67
CA ARG A 200 -13.40 10.62 -22.21
C ARG A 200 -12.60 11.29 -21.12
N GLU A 201 -11.37 10.84 -20.92
CA GLU A 201 -10.44 11.48 -20.01
C GLU A 201 -9.97 12.82 -20.62
N GLY A 202 -9.83 13.87 -19.79
CA GLY A 202 -9.36 15.18 -20.24
C GLY A 202 -10.41 16.12 -20.85
N VAL A 203 -11.67 15.71 -21.08
CA VAL A 203 -12.74 16.61 -21.54
C VAL A 203 -13.67 16.98 -20.38
N PRO A 204 -13.53 18.15 -19.73
CA PRO A 204 -14.63 18.71 -18.96
C PRO A 204 -15.82 18.95 -19.91
N PRO A 205 -17.06 18.58 -19.55
CA PRO A 205 -18.21 18.81 -20.43
C PRO A 205 -18.34 20.31 -20.73
N MET A 206 -18.12 20.68 -21.98
CA MET A 206 -18.32 22.05 -22.46
C MET A 206 -19.83 22.34 -22.53
N ASN A 207 -20.23 23.35 -21.74
CA ASN A 207 -21.52 24.02 -21.62
C ASN A 207 -22.62 23.35 -20.76
N ASP A 208 -22.80 23.94 -19.58
CA ASP A 208 -24.07 24.49 -19.06
C ASP A 208 -25.37 23.77 -19.42
N MET A 209 -25.96 23.13 -18.40
CA MET A 209 -27.40 23.19 -18.13
C MET A 209 -27.55 23.32 -16.60
N THR A 210 -27.55 24.55 -16.10
CA THR A 210 -28.47 25.05 -15.05
C THR A 210 -28.82 24.15 -13.85
N GLU A 211 -28.50 24.66 -12.64
CA GLU A 211 -29.19 24.42 -11.34
C GLU A 211 -28.99 23.02 -10.70
N GLU A 212 -28.61 22.82 -9.43
CA GLU A 212 -28.42 23.68 -8.27
C GLU A 212 -27.18 23.18 -7.51
N THR A 213 -26.36 24.11 -7.01
CA THR A 213 -25.45 23.78 -5.90
C THR A 213 -26.32 23.76 -4.65
N PRO A 214 -26.43 22.68 -3.86
CA PRO A 214 -27.08 22.78 -2.56
C PRO A 214 -26.19 23.64 -1.69
N THR A 215 -26.60 24.89 -1.50
CA THR A 215 -26.08 25.77 -0.46
C THR A 215 -26.18 25.01 0.85
N GLN A 216 -25.04 24.66 1.44
CA GLN A 216 -25.01 24.26 2.84
C GLN A 216 -25.30 25.51 3.68
N GLU A 217 -26.58 25.72 4.00
CA GLU A 217 -26.93 26.54 5.14
C GLU A 217 -26.54 25.79 6.41
N GLN A 218 -25.52 26.31 7.08
CA GLN A 218 -25.21 25.95 8.46
C GLN A 218 -26.40 26.31 9.36
N PRO A 219 -26.73 25.49 10.38
CA PRO A 219 -27.72 25.89 11.38
C PRO A 219 -27.18 27.11 12.15
N THR A 220 -27.89 28.23 12.09
CA THR A 220 -27.62 29.39 12.92
C THR A 220 -27.99 29.08 14.36
N GLU A 221 -26.97 28.93 15.20
CA GLU A 221 -27.08 28.80 16.63
C GLU A 221 -27.59 30.11 17.25
N SER A 222 -28.55 29.98 18.15
CA SER A 222 -29.26 31.06 18.81
C SER A 222 -28.33 31.93 19.65
N THR A 223 -28.52 33.25 19.61
CA THR A 223 -28.37 34.09 20.80
C THR A 223 -29.30 35.28 20.65
N VAL A 224 -30.50 35.15 21.24
CA VAL A 224 -31.39 36.27 21.52
C VAL A 224 -30.92 36.85 22.86
N THR A 225 -30.25 38.01 22.83
CA THR A 225 -30.19 38.89 24.00
C THR A 225 -31.31 39.91 23.88
N ASP A 226 -32.31 39.64 24.70
CA ASP A 226 -33.27 40.54 25.33
C ASP A 226 -32.80 42.01 25.44
N THR A 227 -33.62 42.95 24.96
CA THR A 227 -33.72 44.29 25.57
C THR A 227 -35.03 44.96 25.17
N LEU A 228 -35.79 45.31 26.22
CA LEU A 228 -37.08 45.97 26.27
C LEU A 228 -37.14 47.35 25.59
N SER A 229 -38.30 47.66 25.01
CA SER A 229 -39.13 48.86 25.30
C SER A 229 -40.36 48.79 24.40
N ASP A 230 -41.54 48.51 24.97
CA ASP A 230 -42.58 49.53 25.27
C ASP A 230 -43.06 50.27 24.02
N ASP A 231 -44.29 49.97 23.57
CA ASP A 231 -45.38 50.96 23.51
C ASP A 231 -46.67 50.37 22.91
N LEU A 232 -47.63 50.22 23.82
CA LEU A 232 -49.09 50.40 23.82
C LEU A 232 -49.89 50.66 22.51
N ASP A 233 -51.08 50.01 22.51
CA ASP A 233 -52.37 50.37 21.88
C ASP A 233 -52.44 50.32 20.33
N GLU A 234 -53.43 49.69 19.67
CA GLU A 234 -54.87 49.91 19.80
C GLU A 234 -55.65 48.80 19.03
N LYS A 235 -56.75 48.29 19.62
CA LYS A 235 -57.76 47.41 18.97
C LYS A 235 -58.78 48.26 18.20
N PRO A 236 -59.43 47.75 17.14
CA PRO A 236 -60.77 47.20 17.37
C PRO A 236 -61.15 46.00 16.48
N SER A 237 -61.89 45.06 17.09
CA SER A 237 -62.68 44.03 16.39
C SER A 237 -64.11 44.09 16.89
N THR A 238 -65.06 44.44 16.03
CA THR A 238 -66.47 44.11 16.19
C THR A 238 -67.07 44.00 14.79
N ASP A 239 -67.33 42.78 14.37
CA ASP A 239 -68.41 42.50 13.41
C ASP A 239 -69.32 41.46 14.06
N GLU A 240 -70.53 41.93 14.33
CA GLU A 240 -71.65 41.24 14.97
C GLU A 240 -72.56 40.74 13.83
N GLN A 241 -72.86 39.44 13.82
CA GLN A 241 -73.95 38.91 12.99
C GLN A 241 -75.30 39.17 13.68
N PRO A 242 -76.39 39.36 12.91
CA PRO A 242 -77.74 39.36 13.46
C PRO A 242 -78.24 37.95 13.84
#